data_AF-A0A366DMK8-F1
#
_entry.id   AF-A0A366DMK8-F1
#
_cell.length_a   1.000
_cell.length_b   1.000
_cell.length_c   1.000
_cell.angle_alpha   90.00
_cell.angle_beta   90.00
_cell.angle_gamma   90.00
#
_symmetry.space_group_name_H-M   'P 1'
#
loop_
_entity.id
_entity.type
_entity.pdbx_description
1 polymer ?
#
loop_
_entity_poly.entity_id
_entity_poly.type
_entity_poly.pdbx_seq_one_letter_code
_entity_poly.pdbx_strand_id
1 'polypeptide(L)'
;MSTQVNGKGKHSERDLYVAWVLWLIGMSEPKIATVLMKRPKQISGIINRSPYANRSAMSDDERQDKLNELLLIRIDSSGQPVDGGLLDRIPMQVIQLRGRQKK
;
A
#
# COMPACT_ATOMS: atom_id res chain seq x y z
N MET A 1 23.49 -20.75 4.62
CA MET A 1 23.85 -20.10 3.34
C MET A 1 23.14 -18.75 3.29
N SER A 2 23.81 -17.68 3.72
CA SER A 2 23.25 -16.32 3.70
C SER A 2 23.74 -15.59 2.45
N THR A 3 22.89 -15.47 1.44
CA THR A 3 23.22 -14.70 0.23
C THR A 3 22.88 -13.24 0.49
N GLN A 4 23.91 -12.42 0.78
CA GLN A 4 23.79 -10.97 0.68
C GLN A 4 23.62 -10.59 -0.80
N VAL A 5 22.46 -10.03 -1.15
CA VAL A 5 22.25 -9.38 -2.45
C VAL A 5 22.48 -7.89 -2.31
N ASN A 6 23.66 -7.44 -2.74
CA ASN A 6 24.01 -6.04 -2.85
C ASN A 6 23.39 -5.49 -4.16
N GLY A 7 22.33 -4.70 -4.07
CA GLY A 7 21.67 -4.10 -5.24
C GLY A 7 21.04 -2.76 -4.85
N LYS A 8 21.32 -1.70 -5.62
CA LYS A 8 20.77 -0.34 -5.45
C LYS A 8 19.27 -0.39 -5.11
N GLY A 9 18.97 -0.25 -3.82
CA GLY A 9 17.68 0.06 -3.22
C GLY A 9 16.46 -0.70 -3.74
N LYS A 10 16.43 -2.04 -3.67
CA LYS A 10 15.14 -2.74 -3.70
C LYS A 10 14.35 -2.36 -2.45
N HIS A 11 13.12 -1.86 -2.63
CA HIS A 11 12.21 -1.64 -1.50
C HIS A 11 11.96 -2.96 -0.77
N SER A 12 11.84 -2.91 0.55
CA SER A 12 11.46 -4.10 1.31
C SER A 12 10.05 -4.52 0.91
N GLU A 13 9.76 -5.81 1.01
CA GLU A 13 8.41 -6.35 0.77
C GLU A 13 7.37 -5.65 1.65
N ARG A 14 7.73 -5.38 2.91
CA ARG A 14 6.97 -4.55 3.84
C ARG A 14 6.62 -3.18 3.27
N ASP A 15 7.61 -2.45 2.75
CA ASP A 15 7.40 -1.10 2.21
C ASP A 15 6.46 -1.13 0.99
N LEU A 16 6.61 -2.14 0.13
CA LEU A 16 5.74 -2.34 -1.04
C LEU A 16 4.30 -2.62 -0.61
N TYR A 17 4.12 -3.60 0.29
CA TYR A 17 2.82 -4.01 0.79
C TYR A 17 2.06 -2.86 1.44
N VAL A 18 2.70 -2.16 2.38
CA VAL A 18 2.09 -1.02 3.08
C VAL A 18 1.75 0.10 2.10
N ALA A 19 2.65 0.42 1.15
CA ALA A 19 2.37 1.46 0.17
C ALA A 19 1.15 1.13 -0.69
N TRP A 20 1.01 -0.11 -1.15
CA TRP A 20 -0.14 -0.53 -1.95
C TRP A 20 -1.45 -0.52 -1.17
N VAL A 21 -1.45 -1.01 0.07
CA VAL A 21 -2.64 -0.98 0.95
C VAL A 21 -3.10 0.45 1.20
N LEU A 22 -2.19 1.33 1.65
CA LEU A 22 -2.53 2.74 1.93
C LEU A 22 -2.97 3.49 0.66
N TRP A 23 -2.39 3.13 -0.48
CA TRP A 23 -2.78 3.69 -1.77
C TRP A 23 -4.21 3.29 -2.16
N LEU A 24 -4.59 2.03 -2.02
CA LEU A 24 -5.95 1.56 -2.33
C LEU A 24 -7.00 2.16 -1.37
N ILE A 25 -6.66 2.29 -0.08
CA ILE A 25 -7.48 2.98 0.93
C ILE A 25 -7.79 4.44 0.52
N GLY A 26 -6.90 5.08 -0.25
CA GLY A 26 -7.09 6.44 -0.75
C GLY A 26 -6.10 7.46 -0.21
N MET A 27 -5.06 7.04 0.51
CA MET A 27 -4.03 7.93 1.03
C MET A 27 -3.16 8.51 -0.10
N SER A 28 -2.82 9.79 -0.05
CA SER A 28 -1.95 10.41 -1.06
C SER A 28 -0.48 9.98 -0.90
N GLU A 29 0.31 10.02 -1.99
CA GLU A 29 1.73 9.64 -1.95
C GLU A 29 2.53 10.38 -0.86
N PRO A 30 2.35 11.71 -0.62
CA PRO A 30 3.07 12.40 0.44
C PRO A 30 2.76 11.86 1.84
N LYS A 31 1.49 11.51 2.12
CA LYS A 31 1.09 10.94 3.41
C LYS A 31 1.68 9.54 3.59
N ILE A 32 1.66 8.72 2.54
CA ILE A 32 2.31 7.39 2.54
C ILE A 32 3.81 7.53 2.79
N ALA A 33 4.45 8.52 2.17
CA ALA A 33 5.87 8.82 2.36
C ALA A 33 6.19 9.16 3.83
N THR A 34 5.32 9.93 4.50
CA THR A 34 5.43 10.19 5.94
C THR A 34 5.32 8.92 6.78
N VAL A 35 4.32 8.07 6.50
CA VAL A 35 4.10 6.81 7.23
C VAL A 35 5.30 5.86 7.11
N LEU A 36 5.85 5.74 5.91
CA LEU A 36 6.99 4.85 5.62
C LEU A 36 8.36 5.51 5.89
N MET A 37 8.39 6.78 6.32
CA MET A 37 9.61 7.58 6.46
C MET A 37 10.50 7.52 5.20
N LYS A 38 9.88 7.63 4.02
CA LYS A 38 10.55 7.63 2.70
C LYS A 38 10.43 8.97 2.01
N ARG A 39 11.19 9.16 0.93
CA ARG A 39 11.02 10.31 0.05
C ARG A 39 9.78 10.11 -0.85
N PRO A 40 8.97 11.15 -1.13
CA PRO A 40 7.82 11.04 -2.03
C PRO A 40 8.16 10.43 -3.40
N LYS A 41 9.34 10.74 -3.95
CA LYS A 41 9.83 10.15 -5.21
C LYS A 41 9.97 8.63 -5.17
N GLN A 42 10.31 8.06 -4.01
CA GLN A 42 10.38 6.61 -3.84
C GLN A 42 8.98 5.99 -3.85
N ILE A 43 8.04 6.61 -3.13
CA ILE A 43 6.64 6.17 -3.09
C ILE A 43 6.00 6.22 -4.48
N SER A 44 6.21 7.31 -5.22
CA SER A 44 5.75 7.42 -6.61
C SER A 44 6.31 6.29 -7.49
N GLY A 45 7.59 5.95 -7.32
CA GLY A 45 8.21 4.81 -8.01
C GLY A 45 7.59 3.45 -7.65
N ILE A 46 7.20 3.24 -6.37
CA ILE A 46 6.51 2.03 -5.91
C ILE A 46 5.10 1.94 -6.53
N ILE A 47 4.34 3.04 -6.48
CA ILE A 47 2.96 3.08 -6.97
C ILE A 47 2.89 2.93 -8.48
N ASN A 48 3.72 3.65 -9.23
CA ASN A 48 3.72 3.61 -10.70
C ASN A 48 4.12 2.24 -11.27
N ARG A 49 4.83 1.42 -10.50
CA ARG A 49 5.19 0.04 -10.88
C ARG A 49 4.20 -1.00 -10.34
N SER A 50 3.21 -0.57 -9.56
CA SER A 50 2.20 -1.46 -9.00
C SER A 50 1.06 -1.69 -9.98
N PRO A 51 0.31 -2.79 -9.85
CA PRO A 51 -0.93 -3.01 -10.59
C PRO A 51 -2.01 -1.95 -10.28
N TYR A 52 -1.84 -1.18 -9.21
CA TYR A 52 -2.82 -0.23 -8.68
C TYR A 52 -2.50 1.23 -9.01
N ALA A 53 -1.52 1.49 -9.88
CA ALA A 53 -1.08 2.85 -10.23
C ALA A 53 -2.26 3.76 -10.61
N ASN A 54 -3.22 3.24 -11.39
CA ASN A 54 -4.39 3.98 -11.85
C ASN A 54 -5.61 3.84 -10.92
N ARG A 55 -5.42 3.99 -9.59
CA ARG A 55 -6.54 3.86 -8.62
C ARG A 55 -7.69 4.82 -8.90
N SER A 56 -7.42 5.97 -9.54
CA SER A 56 -8.42 6.99 -9.83
C SER A 56 -9.43 6.56 -10.89
N ALA A 57 -9.08 5.57 -11.71
CA ALA A 57 -9.98 4.98 -12.69
C ALA A 57 -10.79 3.81 -12.12
N MET A 58 -10.45 3.32 -10.92
CA MET A 58 -11.17 2.25 -10.24
C MET A 58 -12.38 2.81 -9.50
N SER A 59 -13.48 2.07 -9.52
CA SER A 59 -14.62 2.28 -8.64
C SER A 59 -14.25 2.00 -7.17
N ASP A 60 -15.09 2.44 -6.25
CA ASP A 60 -14.87 2.19 -4.82
C ASP A 60 -14.91 0.68 -4.52
N ASP A 61 -15.85 -0.05 -5.15
CA ASP A 61 -15.98 -1.51 -5.01
C ASP A 61 -14.75 -2.25 -5.54
N GLU A 62 -14.26 -1.90 -6.74
CA GLU A 62 -13.04 -2.50 -7.30
C GLU A 62 -11.82 -2.24 -6.41
N ARG A 63 -11.70 -1.04 -5.82
CA ARG A 63 -10.61 -0.76 -4.88
C ARG A 63 -10.73 -1.59 -3.61
N GLN A 64 -11.95 -1.80 -3.11
CA GLN A 64 -12.20 -2.61 -1.93
C GLN A 64 -11.89 -4.08 -2.21
N ASP A 65 -12.27 -4.61 -3.38
CA ASP A 65 -11.94 -5.99 -3.78
C ASP A 65 -10.42 -6.20 -3.87
N LYS A 66 -9.70 -5.24 -4.49
CA LYS A 66 -8.23 -5.30 -4.53
C LYS A 66 -7.58 -5.14 -3.16
N LEU A 67 -8.17 -4.34 -2.28
CA LEU A 67 -7.73 -4.24 -0.90
C LEU A 67 -7.93 -5.58 -0.17
N ASN A 68 -9.08 -6.23 -0.34
CA ASN A 68 -9.36 -7.54 0.24
C ASN A 68 -8.38 -8.61 -0.25
N GLU A 69 -8.05 -8.62 -1.55
CA GLU A 69 -7.02 -9.50 -2.12
C GLU A 69 -5.66 -9.33 -1.42
N LEU A 70 -5.23 -8.09 -1.16
CA LEU A 70 -3.98 -7.83 -0.43
C LEU A 70 -4.06 -8.24 1.04
N LEU A 71 -5.22 -8.14 1.68
CA LEU A 71 -5.38 -8.55 3.08
C LEU A 71 -5.25 -10.07 3.26
N LEU A 72 -5.61 -10.86 2.23
CA LEU A 72 -5.43 -12.32 2.26
C LEU A 72 -3.97 -12.75 2.37
N ILE A 73 -3.04 -11.92 1.87
CA ILE A 73 -1.60 -12.18 1.92
C ILE A 73 -0.89 -11.37 3.02
N ARG A 74 -1.64 -10.78 3.96
CA ARG A 74 -1.08 -9.96 5.04
C ARG A 74 -0.18 -10.76 5.96
N ILE A 75 -0.51 -12.03 6.21
CA ILE A 75 0.22 -12.91 7.10
C ILE A 75 1.15 -13.77 6.25
N ASP A 76 2.44 -13.72 6.56
CA ASP A 76 3.44 -14.54 5.90
C ASP A 76 3.39 -16.01 6.36
N SER A 77 4.21 -16.85 5.73
CA SER A 77 4.33 -18.28 6.08
C SER A 77 4.84 -18.54 7.51
N SER A 78 5.41 -17.52 8.17
CA SER A 78 5.88 -17.60 9.56
C SER A 78 4.82 -17.16 10.56
N GLY A 79 3.60 -16.82 10.09
CA GLY A 79 2.50 -16.34 10.92
C GLY A 79 2.67 -14.88 11.36
N GLN A 80 3.58 -14.12 10.74
CA GLN A 80 3.83 -12.72 11.06
C GLN A 80 3.17 -11.80 10.03
N PRO A 81 2.69 -10.61 10.44
CA PRO A 81 2.19 -9.63 9.50
C PRO A 81 3.33 -9.04 8.67
N VAL A 82 3.20 -9.06 7.34
CA VAL A 82 4.16 -8.48 6.37
C VAL A 82 4.37 -6.98 6.64
N ASP A 83 3.35 -6.29 7.15
CA ASP A 83 3.43 -4.87 7.51
C ASP A 83 4.12 -4.59 8.86
N GLY A 84 4.46 -5.63 9.63
CA GLY A 84 5.06 -5.52 10.96
C GLY A 84 4.13 -4.84 11.99
N GLY A 85 2.81 -5.00 11.83
CA GLY A 85 1.78 -4.41 12.70
C GLY A 85 1.49 -2.92 12.45
N LEU A 86 2.13 -2.31 11.45
CA LEU A 86 1.93 -0.90 11.10
C LEU A 86 0.48 -0.59 10.72
N LEU A 87 -0.20 -1.56 10.13
CA LEU A 87 -1.55 -1.42 9.62
C LEU A 87 -2.64 -1.76 10.67
N ASP A 88 -2.29 -2.26 11.86
CA ASP A 88 -3.27 -2.68 12.88
C ASP A 88 -4.19 -1.56 13.37
N ARG A 89 -3.77 -0.30 13.22
CA ARG A 89 -4.50 0.89 13.66
C ARG A 89 -5.25 1.58 12.52
N ILE A 90 -5.25 1.00 11.32
CA ILE A 90 -5.82 1.62 10.13
C ILE A 90 -7.10 0.86 9.74
N PRO A 91 -8.24 1.55 9.60
CA PRO A 91 -9.44 0.92 9.07
C PRO A 91 -9.18 0.41 7.64
N MET A 92 -9.38 -0.89 7.41
CA MET A 92 -9.19 -1.52 6.10
C MET A 92 -10.38 -1.28 5.17
N GLN A 93 -10.75 -0.01 5.02
CA GLN A 93 -11.90 0.43 4.25
C GLN A 93 -11.47 1.53 3.28
N VAL A 94 -11.90 1.41 2.03
CA VAL A 94 -11.63 2.45 1.03
C VAL A 94 -12.38 3.73 1.37
N ILE A 95 -11.65 4.83 1.37
CA ILE A 95 -12.25 6.16 1.46
C ILE A 95 -12.87 6.46 0.10
N GLN A 96 -14.15 6.86 0.08
CA GLN A 96 -14.82 7.29 -1.14
C GLN A 96 -14.10 8.53 -1.69
N LEU A 97 -13.50 8.40 -2.87
CA LEU A 97 -12.76 9.49 -3.50
C LEU A 97 -13.69 10.48 -4.20
N ARG A 98 -14.88 10.02 -4.60
CA ARG A 98 -15.94 10.85 -5.17
C ARG A 98 -16.91 11.20 -4.06
N GLY A 99 -16.73 12.38 -3.48
CA GLY A 99 -17.66 12.88 -2.49
C GLY A 99 -19.08 12.89 -3.04
N ARG A 100 -20.01 12.26 -2.33
CA ARG A 100 -21.32 12.87 -2.13
C ARG A 100 -21.06 14.26 -1.54
N GLN A 101 -20.93 15.26 -2.40
CA GLN A 101 -21.03 16.66 -2.01
C GLN A 101 -22.42 16.80 -1.39
N LYS A 102 -22.51 16.80 -0.05
CA LYS A 102 -23.70 17.33 0.60
C LYS A 102 -23.69 18.83 0.29
N LYS A 103 -24.65 19.22 -0.53
CA LYS A 103 -25.01 20.61 -0.82
C LYS A 103 -25.42 21.33 0.46
#